data_AF-A0AAD1A2Z2-F1
#
_entry.id   AF-A0AAD1A2Z2-F1
#
_cell.length_a   1.000
_cell.length_b   1.000
_cell.length_c   1.000
_cell.angle_alpha   90.00
_cell.angle_beta   90.00
_cell.angle_gamma   90.00
#
_symmetry.space_group_name_H-M   'P 1'
#
loop_
_entity.id
_entity.type
_entity.pdbx_description
1 polymer ?
#
loop_
_entity_poly.entity_id
_entity_poly.type
_entity_poly.pdbx_seq_one_letter_code
_entity_poly.pdbx_strand_id
1 'polypeptide(L)'
;MKTLPSLVIAAALATFAPAFAQAPKPATASPAVQKEFADFIGKFRAALKANDPAAVAGLTRLPYMGDASISDAAQFRAKVYPREFTAKNRTCLQRSKPVYDRDGAKNEIYAIVCGGDLFTFTKTPAGFLLTDVDVAD
;
A
#
# COMPACT_ATOMS: atom_id res chain seq x y z
N MET A 1 1.84 -70.13 25.43
CA MET A 1 3.15 -70.44 24.80
C MET A 1 3.02 -70.23 23.31
N LYS A 2 3.92 -69.44 22.69
CA LYS A 2 4.42 -69.50 21.28
C LYS A 2 3.35 -69.36 20.16
N THR A 3 3.46 -68.53 19.12
CA THR A 3 4.57 -67.78 18.51
C THR A 3 3.95 -66.83 17.47
N LEU A 4 4.52 -65.64 17.28
CA LEU A 4 4.25 -64.73 16.15
C LEU A 4 4.92 -65.24 14.87
N PRO A 5 4.36 -64.92 13.67
CA PRO A 5 5.16 -64.80 12.46
C PRO A 5 5.26 -63.34 11.99
N SER A 6 6.46 -63.03 11.53
CA SER A 6 7.02 -61.77 11.07
C SER A 6 6.26 -61.14 9.90
N LEU A 7 5.95 -59.84 10.01
CA LEU A 7 5.53 -58.99 8.90
C LEU A 7 6.74 -58.23 8.35
N VAL A 8 7.10 -58.54 7.11
CA VAL A 8 8.09 -57.80 6.31
C VAL A 8 7.47 -56.46 5.93
N ILE A 9 7.96 -55.36 6.50
CA ILE A 9 7.53 -54.00 6.12
C ILE A 9 8.38 -53.56 4.93
N ALA A 10 7.79 -53.59 3.74
CA ALA A 10 8.34 -52.94 2.56
C ALA A 10 8.17 -51.42 2.72
N ALA A 11 9.27 -50.71 2.93
CA ALA A 11 9.28 -49.25 2.99
C ALA A 11 9.12 -48.67 1.57
N ALA A 12 7.90 -48.26 1.21
CA ALA A 12 7.65 -47.42 0.05
C ALA A 12 8.07 -45.98 0.40
N LEU A 13 9.26 -45.57 -0.06
CA LEU A 13 9.73 -44.18 0.00
C LEU A 13 8.90 -43.35 -0.99
N ALA A 14 7.79 -42.77 -0.51
CA ALA A 14 7.08 -41.73 -1.24
C ALA A 14 7.99 -40.48 -1.29
N THR A 15 8.49 -40.17 -2.48
CA THR A 15 9.24 -38.96 -2.77
C THR A 15 8.32 -37.75 -2.63
N PHE A 16 8.41 -37.05 -1.50
CA PHE A 16 7.87 -35.70 -1.38
C PHE A 16 8.69 -34.78 -2.29
N ALA A 17 8.26 -34.63 -3.54
CA ALA A 17 8.71 -33.51 -4.35
C ALA A 17 8.21 -32.22 -3.68
N PRO A 18 9.09 -31.28 -3.32
CA PRO A 18 8.63 -30.00 -2.80
C PRO A 18 7.80 -29.33 -3.90
N ALA A 19 6.51 -29.17 -3.64
CA ALA A 19 5.67 -28.29 -4.44
C ALA A 19 6.27 -26.90 -4.30
N PHE A 20 7.02 -26.45 -5.31
CA PHE A 20 7.45 -25.06 -5.42
C PHE A 20 6.18 -24.22 -5.51
N ALA A 21 5.74 -23.69 -4.38
CA ALA A 21 4.66 -22.72 -4.32
C ALA A 21 5.09 -21.54 -5.20
N GLN A 22 4.46 -21.41 -6.37
CA GLN A 22 4.66 -20.25 -7.23
C GLN A 22 4.24 -19.02 -6.41
N ALA A 23 5.17 -18.09 -6.20
CA ALA A 23 4.85 -16.84 -5.55
C ALA A 23 3.63 -16.21 -6.26
N PRO A 24 2.59 -15.77 -5.53
CA PRO A 24 1.41 -15.17 -6.13
C PRO A 24 1.82 -14.05 -7.09
N LYS A 25 1.23 -14.04 -8.29
CA LYS A 25 1.45 -12.93 -9.23
C LYS A 25 1.01 -11.62 -8.55
N PRO A 26 1.78 -10.52 -8.70
CA PRO A 26 1.39 -9.23 -8.17
C PRO A 26 0.00 -8.84 -8.69
N ALA A 27 -0.83 -8.30 -7.80
CA ALA A 27 -2.14 -7.78 -8.19
C ALA A 27 -1.96 -6.72 -9.30
N THR A 28 -2.94 -6.61 -10.20
CA THR A 28 -2.92 -5.59 -11.26
C THR A 28 -4.30 -4.95 -11.36
N ALA A 29 -4.33 -3.62 -11.28
CA ALA A 29 -5.55 -2.83 -11.41
C ALA A 29 -6.17 -2.97 -12.80
N SER A 30 -7.49 -2.81 -12.88
CA SER A 30 -8.15 -2.65 -14.19
C SER A 30 -7.63 -1.40 -14.93
N PRO A 31 -7.67 -1.34 -16.28
CA PRO A 31 -7.21 -0.17 -17.03
C PRO A 31 -7.89 1.15 -16.62
N ALA A 32 -9.17 1.10 -16.25
CA ALA A 32 -9.91 2.27 -15.77
C ALA A 32 -9.35 2.79 -14.43
N VAL A 33 -9.05 1.87 -13.49
CA VAL A 33 -8.45 2.22 -12.19
C VAL A 33 -7.03 2.77 -12.38
N GLN A 34 -6.24 2.18 -13.28
CA GLN A 34 -4.90 2.68 -13.60
C GLN A 34 -4.95 4.12 -14.15
N LYS A 35 -5.88 4.41 -15.05
CA LYS A 35 -6.06 5.76 -15.59
C LYS A 35 -6.46 6.76 -14.52
N GLU A 36 -7.44 6.42 -13.70
CA GLU A 36 -7.91 7.30 -12.62
C GLU A 36 -6.80 7.60 -11.61
N PHE A 37 -6.01 6.58 -11.25
CA PHE A 37 -4.87 6.77 -10.37
C PHE A 37 -3.76 7.59 -11.04
N ALA A 38 -3.49 7.39 -12.33
CA ALA A 38 -2.51 8.19 -13.07
C ALA A 38 -2.88 9.69 -13.07
N ASP A 39 -4.15 10.00 -13.26
CA ASP A 39 -4.67 11.37 -13.23
C ASP A 39 -4.55 11.97 -11.81
N PHE A 40 -4.84 11.19 -10.76
CA PHE A 40 -4.65 11.59 -9.36
C PHE A 40 -3.17 11.83 -9.00
N ILE A 41 -2.31 10.84 -9.23
CA ILE A 41 -0.90 10.90 -8.82
C ILE A 41 -0.15 12.01 -9.55
N GLY A 42 -0.58 12.35 -10.78
CA GLY A 42 -0.09 13.52 -11.51
C GLY A 42 -0.33 14.83 -10.75
N LYS A 43 -1.56 15.06 -10.26
CA LYS A 43 -1.93 16.23 -9.46
C LYS A 43 -1.18 16.25 -8.12
N PHE A 44 -1.13 15.11 -7.44
CA PHE A 44 -0.42 14.97 -6.17
C PHE A 44 1.06 15.32 -6.32
N ARG A 45 1.75 14.76 -7.31
CA ARG A 45 3.16 15.06 -7.58
C ARG A 45 3.39 16.52 -7.96
N ALA A 46 2.47 17.15 -8.69
CA ALA A 46 2.55 18.58 -8.99
C ALA A 46 2.49 19.42 -7.70
N ALA A 47 1.57 19.11 -6.79
CA ALA A 47 1.48 19.76 -5.48
C ALA A 47 2.76 19.59 -4.65
N LEU A 48 3.33 18.37 -4.61
CA LEU A 48 4.59 18.10 -3.92
C LEU A 48 5.76 18.89 -4.50
N LYS A 49 5.85 18.98 -5.83
CA LYS A 49 6.87 19.75 -6.56
C LYS A 49 6.78 21.23 -6.22
N ALA A 50 5.57 21.77 -6.14
CA ALA A 50 5.33 23.17 -5.76
C ALA A 50 5.53 23.45 -4.26
N ASN A 51 5.74 22.41 -3.44
CA ASN A 51 5.69 22.51 -1.98
C ASN A 51 4.37 23.13 -1.49
N ASP A 52 3.25 22.74 -2.08
CA ASP A 52 1.93 23.32 -1.79
C ASP A 52 1.17 22.45 -0.77
N PRO A 53 1.21 22.81 0.53
CA PRO A 53 0.54 22.02 1.55
C PRO A 53 -1.00 22.12 1.46
N ALA A 54 -1.54 23.18 0.85
CA ALA A 54 -2.98 23.30 0.66
C ALA A 54 -3.49 22.39 -0.45
N ALA A 55 -2.77 22.30 -1.56
CA ALA A 55 -3.10 21.35 -2.63
C ALA A 55 -2.94 19.89 -2.17
N VAL A 56 -1.91 19.57 -1.37
CA VAL A 56 -1.78 18.23 -0.79
C VAL A 56 -2.95 17.93 0.16
N ALA A 57 -3.34 18.86 1.02
CA ALA A 57 -4.50 18.67 1.90
C ALA A 57 -5.81 18.42 1.13
N GLY A 58 -6.00 19.08 -0.03
CA GLY A 58 -7.16 18.85 -0.90
C GLY A 58 -7.15 17.49 -1.63
N LEU A 59 -6.04 16.76 -1.58
CA LEU A 59 -5.87 15.42 -2.14
C LEU A 59 -5.76 14.34 -1.05
N THR A 60 -6.09 14.70 0.19
CA THR A 60 -6.03 13.83 1.37
C THR A 60 -7.43 13.62 1.93
N ARG A 61 -7.71 12.42 2.42
CA ARG A 61 -8.94 12.14 3.17
C ARG A 61 -8.86 12.79 4.55
N LEU A 62 -9.88 13.58 4.88
CA LEU A 62 -10.05 14.19 6.19
C LEU A 62 -11.33 13.66 6.86
N PRO A 63 -11.37 13.49 8.20
CA PRO A 63 -10.27 13.64 9.16
C PRO A 63 -9.10 12.70 8.85
N TYR A 64 -7.86 13.20 9.00
CA TYR A 64 -6.68 12.45 8.58
C TYR A 64 -6.51 11.20 9.46
N MET A 65 -6.44 10.01 8.83
CA MET A 65 -6.35 8.72 9.52
C MET A 65 -7.43 8.49 10.59
N GLY A 66 -8.57 9.19 10.51
CA GLY A 66 -9.62 9.14 11.52
C GLY A 66 -9.32 9.91 12.81
N ASP A 67 -8.19 10.62 12.91
CA ASP A 67 -7.88 11.48 14.06
C ASP A 67 -8.71 12.76 14.02
N ALA A 68 -9.62 12.91 14.98
CA ALA A 68 -10.46 14.10 15.14
C ALA A 68 -9.64 15.38 15.42
N SER A 69 -8.40 15.27 15.89
CA SER A 69 -7.49 16.41 16.08
C SER A 69 -6.91 16.95 14.75
N ILE A 70 -7.15 16.24 13.65
CA ILE A 70 -6.76 16.56 12.28
C ILE A 70 -8.00 16.45 11.37
N SER A 71 -9.08 17.11 11.78
CA SER A 71 -10.38 17.13 11.13
C SER A 71 -10.43 17.92 9.82
N ASP A 72 -9.51 18.87 9.63
CA ASP A 72 -9.57 19.80 8.50
C ASP A 72 -8.20 20.06 7.83
N ALA A 73 -8.26 20.77 6.70
CA ALA A 73 -7.09 21.11 5.92
C ALA A 73 -6.11 22.03 6.67
N ALA A 74 -6.57 22.90 7.57
CA ALA A 74 -5.68 23.74 8.36
C ALA A 74 -4.86 22.91 9.34
N GLN A 75 -5.50 21.97 10.03
CA GLN A 75 -4.84 21.08 10.97
C GLN A 75 -3.89 20.12 10.26
N PHE A 76 -4.28 19.57 9.10
CA PHE A 76 -3.38 18.75 8.28
C PHE A 76 -2.10 19.50 7.89
N ARG A 77 -2.25 20.73 7.38
CA ARG A 77 -1.10 21.56 6.97
C ARG A 77 -0.19 21.89 8.15
N ALA A 78 -0.76 22.14 9.32
CA ALA A 78 0.00 22.51 10.51
C ALA A 78 0.71 21.32 11.17
N LYS A 79 0.07 20.14 11.22
CA LYS A 79 0.52 19.00 12.03
C LYS A 79 1.15 17.86 11.22
N VAL A 80 0.63 17.60 10.03
CA VAL A 80 0.98 16.41 9.23
C VAL A 80 2.00 16.77 8.17
N TYR A 81 1.71 17.78 7.37
CA TYR A 81 2.56 18.16 6.24
C TYR A 81 4.05 18.36 6.60
N PRO A 82 4.41 19.13 7.64
CA PRO A 82 5.83 19.31 7.99
C PRO A 82 6.53 18.03 8.48
N ARG A 83 5.77 17.08 9.06
CA ARG A 83 6.29 15.81 9.59
C ARG A 83 6.54 14.80 8.48
N GLU A 84 5.53 14.56 7.64
CA GLU A 84 5.54 13.46 6.67
C GLU A 84 6.03 13.90 5.28
N PHE A 85 5.85 15.17 4.93
CA PHE A 85 6.21 15.71 3.62
C PHE A 85 7.52 16.53 3.69
N THR A 86 8.53 15.93 4.31
CA THR A 86 9.90 16.44 4.30
C THR A 86 10.42 16.63 2.87
N ALA A 87 11.45 17.45 2.66
CA ALA A 87 12.04 17.62 1.33
C ALA A 87 12.48 16.28 0.69
N LYS A 88 12.97 15.34 1.52
CA LYS A 88 13.34 13.97 1.10
C LYS A 88 12.11 13.20 0.62
N ASN A 89 11.04 13.17 1.40
CA ASN A 89 9.83 12.42 1.04
C ASN A 89 9.13 13.03 -0.17
N ARG A 90 9.02 14.36 -0.27
CA ARG A 90 8.47 15.03 -1.46
C ARG A 90 9.25 14.70 -2.72
N THR A 91 10.58 14.64 -2.65
CA THR A 91 11.42 14.29 -3.80
C THR A 91 11.26 12.82 -4.19
N CYS A 92 11.18 11.93 -3.20
CA CYS A 92 10.96 10.50 -3.42
C CYS A 92 9.59 10.23 -4.06
N LEU A 93 8.51 10.75 -3.49
CA LEU A 93 7.13 10.56 -3.97
C LEU A 93 6.90 11.06 -5.41
N GLN A 94 7.65 12.08 -5.84
CA GLN A 94 7.64 12.57 -7.22
C GLN A 94 8.16 11.54 -8.24
N ARG A 95 8.99 10.57 -7.82
CA ARG A 95 9.74 9.68 -8.72
C ARG A 95 9.40 8.20 -8.53
N SER A 96 9.05 7.79 -7.31
CA SER A 96 8.85 6.39 -6.96
C SER A 96 7.65 5.77 -7.67
N LYS A 97 7.81 4.53 -8.13
CA LYS A 97 6.73 3.79 -8.78
C LYS A 97 5.71 3.32 -7.73
N PRO A 98 4.41 3.59 -7.93
CA PRO A 98 3.35 3.10 -7.07
C PRO A 98 3.13 1.59 -7.28
N VAL A 99 2.87 0.87 -6.19
CA VAL A 99 2.50 -0.55 -6.18
C VAL A 99 1.00 -0.65 -5.98
N TYR A 100 0.32 -1.43 -6.81
CA TYR A 100 -1.12 -1.65 -6.70
C TYR A 100 -1.42 -2.84 -5.80
N ASP A 101 -2.50 -2.74 -5.01
CA ASP A 101 -3.11 -3.86 -4.30
C ASP A 101 -4.61 -3.61 -4.03
N ARG A 102 -5.26 -4.53 -3.31
CA ARG A 102 -6.57 -4.32 -2.71
C ARG A 102 -6.50 -4.55 -1.20
N ASP A 103 -7.06 -3.62 -0.44
CA ASP A 103 -7.10 -3.76 1.02
C ASP A 103 -8.05 -4.89 1.48
N GLY A 104 -8.13 -5.15 2.79
CA GLY A 104 -9.02 -6.18 3.35
C GLY A 104 -10.52 -5.95 3.07
N ALA A 105 -10.92 -4.70 2.80
CA ALA A 105 -12.26 -4.33 2.36
C ALA A 105 -12.44 -4.36 0.83
N LYS A 106 -11.40 -4.79 0.10
CA LYS A 106 -11.31 -4.89 -1.35
C LYS A 106 -11.36 -3.54 -2.08
N ASN A 107 -11.01 -2.43 -1.42
CA ASN A 107 -10.82 -1.15 -2.09
C ASN A 107 -9.58 -1.20 -2.97
N GLU A 108 -9.60 -0.45 -4.08
CA GLU A 108 -8.43 -0.27 -4.93
C GLU A 108 -7.42 0.63 -4.21
N ILE A 109 -6.20 0.13 -3.96
CA ILE A 109 -5.15 0.91 -3.31
C ILE A 109 -3.89 0.97 -4.17
N TYR A 110 -3.18 2.07 -4.03
CA TYR A 110 -1.80 2.19 -4.45
C TYR A 110 -0.93 2.64 -3.29
N ALA A 111 0.27 2.09 -3.19
CA ALA A 111 1.22 2.40 -2.14
C ALA A 111 2.55 2.89 -2.72
N ILE A 112 3.19 3.83 -2.04
CA ILE A 112 4.57 4.27 -2.33
C ILE A 112 5.36 4.30 -1.02
N VAL A 113 6.48 3.58 -0.96
CA VAL A 113 7.42 3.66 0.17
C VAL A 113 8.45 4.76 -0.08
N CYS A 114 8.58 5.69 0.86
CA CYS A 114 9.52 6.80 0.81
C CYS A 114 10.05 7.15 2.20
N GLY A 115 11.36 7.12 2.37
CA GLY A 115 11.99 7.61 3.60
C GLY A 115 11.76 6.77 4.86
N GLY A 116 11.24 5.55 4.71
CA GLY A 116 10.79 4.70 5.83
C GLY A 116 9.29 4.77 6.05
N ASP A 117 8.57 5.60 5.30
CA ASP A 117 7.12 5.74 5.39
C ASP A 117 6.43 5.06 4.18
N LEU A 118 5.27 4.45 4.41
CA LEU A 118 4.38 3.86 3.42
C LEU A 118 3.19 4.79 3.19
N PHE A 119 3.17 5.47 2.04
CA PHE A 119 2.08 6.37 1.65
C PHE A 119 1.02 5.57 0.89
N THR A 120 -0.18 5.47 1.47
CA THR A 120 -1.30 4.71 0.91
C THR A 120 -2.36 5.63 0.31
N PHE A 121 -2.69 5.37 -0.95
CA PHE A 121 -3.71 6.06 -1.71
C PHE A 121 -4.87 5.12 -2.01
N THR A 122 -6.06 5.45 -1.53
CA THR A 122 -7.23 4.57 -1.67
C THR A 122 -8.26 5.21 -2.59
N LYS A 123 -8.85 4.42 -3.48
CA LYS A 123 -9.99 4.86 -4.29
C LYS A 123 -11.22 5.09 -3.41
N THR A 124 -11.85 6.23 -3.58
CA THR A 124 -13.09 6.62 -2.87
C THR A 124 -14.19 6.95 -3.89
N PRO A 125 -15.45 7.15 -3.46
CA PRO A 125 -16.48 7.68 -4.35
C PRO A 125 -16.13 9.04 -4.99
N ALA A 126 -15.27 9.83 -4.35
CA ALA A 126 -14.78 11.11 -4.86
C ALA A 126 -13.49 11.00 -5.71
N GLY A 127 -13.01 9.78 -5.98
CA GLY A 127 -11.73 9.49 -6.60
C GLY A 127 -10.66 9.08 -5.59
N PHE A 128 -9.42 8.92 -6.06
CA PHE A 128 -8.30 8.60 -5.17
C PHE A 128 -7.96 9.75 -4.23
N LEU A 129 -7.59 9.40 -2.99
CA LEU A 129 -7.07 10.30 -1.97
C LEU A 129 -5.88 9.64 -1.27
N LEU A 130 -4.95 10.44 -0.73
CA LEU A 130 -4.06 9.97 0.32
C LEU A 130 -4.90 9.66 1.55
N THR A 131 -4.77 8.46 2.09
CA THR A 131 -5.60 8.02 3.22
C THR A 131 -4.81 7.63 4.44
N ASP A 132 -3.56 7.26 4.25
CA ASP A 132 -2.71 6.75 5.32
C ASP A 132 -1.23 6.98 5.05
N VAL A 133 -0.47 7.11 6.13
CA VAL A 133 1.00 7.09 6.13
C VAL A 133 1.45 6.27 7.34
N ASP A 134 1.93 5.07 7.07
CA ASP A 134 2.47 4.15 8.06
C ASP A 134 4.00 4.09 8.02
N VAL A 135 4.60 3.45 9.02
CA VAL A 135 6.00 3.02 8.93
C VAL A 135 6.08 1.81 7.99
N ALA A 136 7.01 1.84 7.05
CA ALA A 136 7.31 0.69 6.21
C ALA A 136 8.15 -0.33 7.02
N ASP A 137 7.61 -1.53 7.22
CA ASP A 137 8.30 -2.68 7.84
C ASP A 137 9.41 -3.27 6.96
#